data_AF-A0A529Y2T3-F1
#
_entry.id   AF-A0A529Y2T3-F1
#
_cell.length_a   1.000
_cell.length_b   1.000
_cell.length_c   1.000
_cell.angle_alpha   90.00
_cell.angle_beta   90.00
_cell.angle_gamma   90.00
#
_symmetry.space_group_name_H-M   'P 1'
#
loop_
_entity.id
_entity.type
_entity.pdbx_description
1 polymer ?
#
loop_
_entity_poly.entity_id
_entity_poly.type
_entity_poly.pdbx_seq_one_letter_code
_entity_poly.pdbx_strand_id
1 'polypeptide(L)'
;ILNKKLNTSDLYPLSKTPLKLLLDDRIDLSGGRVKAVKEEDDLTTIKLSDKSVFGNAMITMMFDPKTYDLRQWTITDAQGKDTTVMIFNTKEGVSFPADTFAIDYTANRELNTKTR
;
A
#
# COMPACT_ATOMS: atom_id res chain seq x y z
N ILE A 1 6.91 12.16 1.94
CA ILE A 1 5.76 12.76 1.24
C ILE A 1 6.17 14.15 0.81
N LEU A 2 6.48 14.33 -0.47
CA LEU A 2 6.83 15.64 -1.02
C LEU A 2 5.55 16.40 -1.38
N ASN A 3 5.30 17.53 -0.74
CA ASN A 3 4.24 18.46 -1.13
C ASN A 3 4.85 19.67 -1.83
N LYS A 4 4.82 19.64 -3.17
CA LYS A 4 5.37 20.73 -4.00
C LYS A 4 4.65 22.06 -3.79
N LYS A 5 3.35 22.05 -3.51
CA LYS A 5 2.55 23.27 -3.32
C LYS A 5 2.92 23.99 -2.03
N LEU A 6 3.18 23.23 -0.97
CA LEU A 6 3.55 23.77 0.34
C LEU A 6 5.07 23.86 0.55
N ASN A 7 5.86 23.37 -0.40
CA ASN A 7 7.31 23.27 -0.29
C ASN A 7 7.75 22.54 1.00
N THR A 8 7.09 21.43 1.32
CA THR A 8 7.40 20.57 2.46
C THR A 8 7.71 19.14 2.01
N SER A 9 8.47 18.40 2.82
CA SER A 9 8.70 16.98 2.59
C SER A 9 8.63 16.21 3.90
N ASP A 10 7.54 15.50 4.15
CA ASP A 10 7.30 14.86 5.45
C ASP A 10 7.69 13.37 5.42
N LEU A 11 8.38 12.88 6.43
CA LEU A 11 8.73 11.46 6.55
C LEU A 11 7.70 10.73 7.40
N TYR A 12 7.14 9.66 6.85
CA TYR A 12 6.21 8.78 7.54
C TYR A 12 6.71 7.34 7.46
N PRO A 13 6.70 6.59 8.58
CA PRO A 13 7.09 5.19 8.57
C PRO A 13 6.05 4.38 7.78
N LEU A 14 6.52 3.68 6.73
CA LEU A 14 5.67 2.83 5.89
C LEU A 14 4.93 1.77 6.73
N SER A 15 5.56 1.31 7.82
CA SER A 15 4.99 0.36 8.78
C SER A 15 3.70 0.80 9.47
N LYS A 16 3.35 2.10 9.41
CA LYS A 16 2.10 2.62 9.94
C LYS A 16 1.02 2.79 8.88
N THR A 17 1.23 2.28 7.68
CA THR A 17 0.28 2.38 6.57
C THR A 17 -0.23 1.00 6.16
N PRO A 18 -1.50 0.87 5.76
CA PRO A 18 -2.00 -0.37 5.18
C PRO A 18 -1.25 -0.82 3.92
N LEU A 19 -0.62 0.11 3.18
CA LEU A 19 0.16 -0.17 1.99
C LEU A 19 1.37 -1.09 2.25
N LYS A 20 1.92 -1.12 3.48
CA LYS A 20 3.03 -2.00 3.83
C LYS A 20 2.77 -3.46 3.43
N LEU A 21 1.54 -3.94 3.62
CA LEU A 21 1.18 -5.31 3.32
C LEU A 21 1.41 -5.67 1.84
N LEU A 22 1.20 -4.71 0.94
CA LEU A 22 1.34 -4.91 -0.50
C LEU A 22 2.79 -4.76 -0.97
N LEU A 23 3.67 -4.18 -0.15
CA LEU A 23 5.06 -3.89 -0.49
C LEU A 23 6.05 -4.86 0.17
N ASP A 24 5.58 -5.72 1.08
CA ASP A 24 6.42 -6.73 1.70
C ASP A 24 6.75 -7.84 0.70
N ASP A 25 8.00 -8.32 0.70
CA ASP A 25 8.49 -9.39 -0.19
C ASP A 25 7.62 -10.66 -0.15
N ARG A 26 6.95 -10.89 0.98
CA ARG A 26 5.97 -11.96 1.17
C ARG A 26 4.78 -11.43 1.93
N ILE A 27 3.59 -11.65 1.36
CA ILE A 27 2.33 -11.37 2.03
C ILE A 27 1.99 -12.55 2.94
N ASP A 28 2.22 -12.40 4.24
CA ASP A 28 1.81 -13.38 5.23
C ASP A 28 0.33 -13.19 5.62
N LEU A 29 -0.51 -14.09 5.12
CA LEU A 29 -1.94 -14.13 5.40
C LEU A 29 -2.29 -14.94 6.66
N SER A 30 -1.30 -15.50 7.36
CA SER A 30 -1.50 -16.28 8.58
C SER A 30 -1.83 -15.40 9.81
N GLY A 31 -2.08 -16.02 10.96
CA GLY A 31 -2.32 -15.30 12.21
C GLY A 31 -3.71 -14.67 12.35
N GLY A 32 -4.71 -15.20 11.64
CA GLY A 32 -6.12 -14.75 11.77
C GLY A 32 -6.42 -13.38 11.15
N ARG A 33 -5.53 -12.89 10.27
CA ARG A 33 -5.69 -11.64 9.54
C ARG A 33 -6.75 -11.73 8.45
N VAL A 34 -6.89 -12.90 7.83
CA VAL A 34 -7.94 -13.17 6.84
C VAL A 34 -9.30 -13.21 7.52
N LYS A 35 -10.21 -12.36 7.03
CA LYS A 35 -11.59 -12.27 7.50
C LYS A 35 -12.57 -12.92 6.55
N ALA A 36 -12.30 -12.84 5.25
CA ALA A 36 -13.09 -13.51 4.24
C ALA A 36 -12.24 -13.77 2.99
N VAL A 37 -12.55 -14.88 2.33
CA VAL A 37 -12.12 -15.18 0.96
C VAL A 37 -13.38 -15.46 0.18
N LYS A 38 -13.52 -14.83 -0.99
CA LYS A 38 -14.60 -15.06 -1.93
C LYS A 38 -13.98 -15.34 -3.29
N GLU A 39 -14.35 -16.48 -3.86
CA GLU A 39 -13.88 -16.90 -5.18
C GLU A 39 -15.06 -16.89 -6.14
N GLU A 40 -14.91 -16.17 -7.24
CA GLU A 40 -15.88 -16.05 -8.33
C GLU A 40 -15.14 -16.30 -9.65
N ASP A 41 -15.87 -16.60 -10.72
CA ASP A 41 -15.27 -16.98 -12.02
C ASP A 41 -14.36 -15.89 -12.60
N ASP A 42 -14.60 -14.62 -12.25
CA ASP A 42 -13.91 -13.44 -12.75
C ASP A 42 -12.91 -12.83 -11.75
N LEU A 43 -13.04 -13.12 -10.45
CA LEU A 43 -12.19 -12.52 -9.41
C LEU A 43 -12.07 -13.38 -8.15
N THR A 44 -10.91 -13.31 -7.52
CA THR A 44 -10.70 -13.77 -6.14
C THR A 44 -10.58 -12.56 -5.21
N THR A 45 -11.49 -12.40 -4.27
CA THR A 45 -11.45 -11.34 -3.24
C THR A 45 -10.92 -11.88 -1.92
N ILE A 46 -9.90 -11.22 -1.39
CA ILE A 46 -9.34 -11.50 -0.07
C ILE A 46 -9.52 -10.27 0.82
N LYS A 47 -10.18 -10.45 1.95
CA LYS A 47 -10.46 -9.40 2.93
C LYS A 47 -9.62 -9.62 4.19
N LEU A 48 -8.81 -8.63 4.55
CA LEU A 48 -7.90 -8.70 5.70
C LEU A 48 -8.18 -7.58 6.70
N SER A 49 -8.01 -7.91 7.97
CA SER A 49 -8.02 -6.94 9.06
C SER A 49 -7.08 -7.41 10.16
N ASP A 50 -6.18 -6.51 10.55
CA ASP A 50 -5.25 -6.70 11.66
C ASP A 50 -5.25 -5.44 12.53
N LYS A 51 -5.82 -5.53 13.73
CA LYS A 51 -5.89 -4.40 14.66
C LYS A 51 -4.53 -3.92 15.15
N SER A 52 -3.54 -4.81 15.20
CA SER A 52 -2.19 -4.46 15.65
C SER A 52 -1.40 -3.69 14.58
N VAL A 53 -1.71 -3.90 13.30
CA VAL A 53 -0.99 -3.29 12.17
C VAL A 53 -1.76 -2.11 11.56
N PHE A 54 -3.09 -2.24 11.42
CA PHE A 54 -3.93 -1.29 10.70
C PHE A 54 -5.00 -0.62 11.59
N GLY A 55 -5.00 -0.90 12.90
CA GLY A 55 -6.06 -0.43 13.79
C GLY A 55 -7.43 -0.94 13.33
N ASN A 56 -8.42 -0.05 13.22
CA ASN A 56 -9.75 -0.44 12.73
C ASN A 56 -9.88 -0.39 11.20
N ALA A 57 -8.80 -0.15 10.47
CA ALA A 57 -8.83 -0.19 9.02
C ALA A 57 -8.86 -1.64 8.49
N MET A 58 -9.32 -1.76 7.26
CA MET A 58 -9.55 -3.02 6.57
C MET A 58 -9.05 -2.91 5.14
N ILE A 59 -8.42 -3.97 4.65
CA ILE A 59 -7.95 -4.03 3.27
C ILE A 59 -8.68 -5.16 2.54
N THR A 60 -9.20 -4.83 1.36
CA THR A 60 -9.83 -5.78 0.44
C THR A 60 -9.00 -5.80 -0.82
N MET A 61 -8.51 -6.97 -1.22
CA MET A 61 -7.68 -7.16 -2.40
C MET A 61 -8.43 -8.03 -3.40
N MET A 62 -8.34 -7.68 -4.67
CA MET A 62 -8.98 -8.42 -5.76
C MET A 62 -7.90 -8.91 -6.70
N PHE A 63 -7.90 -10.22 -6.93
CA PHE A 63 -6.93 -10.91 -7.76
C PHE A 63 -7.61 -11.50 -8.99
N ASP A 64 -6.85 -11.57 -10.08
CA ASP A 64 -7.20 -12.39 -11.23
C ASP A 64 -7.17 -13.88 -10.81
N PRO A 65 -8.24 -14.67 -11.01
CA PRO A 65 -8.29 -16.05 -10.53
C PRO A 65 -7.37 -16.99 -11.33
N LYS A 66 -6.92 -16.58 -12.53
CA LYS A 66 -6.05 -17.40 -13.40
C LYS A 66 -4.58 -17.08 -13.22
N THR A 67 -4.24 -15.79 -13.13
CA THR A 67 -2.84 -15.34 -13.01
C THR A 67 -2.42 -15.03 -11.58
N TYR A 68 -3.38 -14.86 -10.66
CA TYR A 68 -3.17 -14.38 -9.30
C TYR A 68 -2.59 -12.96 -9.23
N ASP A 69 -2.66 -12.19 -10.32
CA ASP A 69 -2.25 -10.79 -10.32
C ASP A 69 -3.18 -9.96 -9.44
N LEU A 70 -2.61 -9.10 -8.60
CA LEU A 70 -3.38 -8.07 -7.91
C LEU A 70 -3.92 -7.07 -8.95
N ARG A 71 -5.25 -6.99 -9.08
CA ARG A 71 -5.93 -6.05 -10.01
C ARG A 71 -6.39 -4.79 -9.30
N GLN A 72 -6.79 -4.89 -8.04
CA GLN A 72 -7.32 -3.79 -7.27
C GLN A 72 -7.11 -4.03 -5.78
N TRP A 73 -6.94 -2.95 -5.02
CA TRP A 73 -7.16 -2.99 -3.59
C TRP A 73 -7.97 -1.79 -3.11
N THR A 74 -8.72 -2.01 -2.03
CA THR A 74 -9.51 -0.99 -1.34
C THR A 74 -9.12 -0.99 0.13
N ILE A 75 -8.78 0.19 0.65
CA ILE A 75 -8.56 0.43 2.08
C ILE A 75 -9.82 1.14 2.60
N THR A 76 -10.49 0.53 3.58
CA THR A 76 -11.55 1.16 4.36
C THR A 76 -10.95 1.63 5.68
N ASP A 77 -11.01 2.93 5.97
CA ASP A 77 -10.51 3.48 7.22
C ASP A 77 -11.45 3.23 8.42
N ALA A 78 -11.03 3.63 9.62
CA ALA A 78 -11.82 3.46 10.85
C ALA A 78 -13.16 4.23 10.85
N GLN A 79 -13.34 5.20 9.95
CA GLN A 79 -14.57 5.98 9.77
C GLN A 79 -15.47 5.39 8.67
N GLY A 80 -15.05 4.28 8.03
CA GLY A 80 -15.78 3.65 6.93
C GLY A 80 -15.55 4.32 5.58
N LYS A 81 -14.52 5.16 5.43
CA LYS A 81 -14.18 5.79 4.14
C LYS A 81 -13.27 4.89 3.33
N ASP A 82 -13.62 4.74 2.05
CA ASP A 82 -12.88 3.88 1.13
C ASP A 82 -11.88 4.67 0.28
N THR A 83 -10.70 4.10 0.11
CA THR A 83 -9.71 4.48 -0.90
C THR A 83 -9.42 3.28 -1.77
N THR A 84 -9.79 3.35 -3.05
CA THR A 84 -9.59 2.27 -4.02
C THR A 84 -8.50 2.63 -5.00
N VAL A 85 -7.60 1.67 -5.27
CA VAL A 85 -6.58 1.77 -6.31
C VAL A 85 -6.70 0.57 -7.23
N MET A 86 -6.75 0.84 -8.53
CA MET A 86 -6.79 -0.15 -9.58
C MET A 86 -5.44 -0.18 -10.32
N ILE A 87 -5.00 -1.37 -10.69
CA ILE A 87 -3.71 -1.62 -11.33
C ILE A 87 -3.96 -2.05 -12.78
N PHE A 88 -3.35 -1.36 -13.73
CA PHE A 88 -3.46 -1.65 -15.16
C PHE A 88 -2.10 -1.63 -15.84
N ASN A 89 -1.99 -2.33 -16.96
CA ASN A 89 -0.81 -2.32 -17.84
C ASN A 89 0.50 -2.63 -17.09
N THR A 90 0.47 -3.63 -16.21
CA THR A 90 1.65 -4.06 -15.45
C THR A 90 2.73 -4.59 -16.38
N LYS A 91 3.99 -4.34 -16.02
CA LYS A 91 5.16 -4.89 -16.68
C LYS A 91 6.04 -5.55 -15.64
N GLU A 92 6.29 -6.83 -15.82
CA GLU A 92 7.16 -7.62 -14.96
C GLU A 92 8.58 -7.68 -15.52
N GLY A 93 9.54 -8.04 -14.66
CA GLY A 93 10.94 -8.22 -15.05
C GLY A 93 11.65 -6.93 -15.50
N VAL A 94 11.08 -5.77 -15.19
CA VAL A 94 11.71 -4.47 -15.47
C VAL A 94 12.83 -4.18 -14.49
N SER A 95 13.90 -3.53 -14.96
CA SER A 95 15.01 -3.08 -14.12
C SER A 95 14.84 -1.61 -13.77
N PHE A 96 14.99 -1.29 -12.49
CA PHE A 96 15.07 0.09 -12.01
C PHE A 96 16.52 0.41 -11.61
N PRO A 97 17.00 1.64 -11.85
CA PRO A 97 18.22 2.15 -11.21
C PRO A 97 18.12 2.00 -9.68
N ALA A 98 19.24 1.66 -9.03
CA ALA A 98 19.28 1.35 -7.59
C ALA A 98 18.81 2.50 -6.69
N ASP A 99 18.90 3.74 -7.17
CA ASP A 99 18.51 4.96 -6.49
C ASP A 99 17.06 5.40 -6.75
N THR A 100 16.30 4.69 -7.59
CA THR A 100 14.92 5.05 -7.96
C THR A 100 14.00 5.24 -6.74
N PHE A 101 14.21 4.42 -5.71
CA PHE A 101 13.45 4.45 -4.47
C PHE A 101 14.25 4.99 -3.28
N ALA A 102 15.44 5.55 -3.52
CA ALA A 102 16.25 6.16 -2.47
C ALA A 102 15.63 7.49 -2.01
N ILE A 103 15.57 7.67 -0.69
CA ILE A 103 15.11 8.93 -0.08
C ILE A 103 16.33 9.76 0.29
N ASP A 104 16.41 10.99 -0.24
CA ASP A 104 17.40 11.96 0.21
C ASP A 104 16.95 12.63 1.53
N TYR A 105 17.45 12.08 2.64
CA TYR A 105 17.17 12.57 3.98
C TYR A 105 17.81 13.93 4.29
N THR A 106 18.90 14.28 3.62
CA THR A 106 19.59 15.56 3.81
C THR A 106 18.76 16.66 3.17
N ALA A 107 18.40 16.51 1.89
CA ALA A 107 17.54 17.45 1.19
C ALA A 107 16.17 17.60 1.88
N ASN A 108 15.60 16.49 2.37
CA ASN A 108 14.37 16.52 3.16
C ASN A 108 14.49 17.44 4.39
N ARG A 109 15.56 17.29 5.18
CA ARG A 109 15.80 18.09 6.38
C ARG A 109 15.97 19.57 6.03
N GLU A 110 16.81 19.87 5.04
CA GLU A 110 17.08 21.24 4.62
C GLU A 110 15.80 21.97 4.17
N LEU A 111 14.97 21.29 3.36
CA LEU A 111 13.71 21.84 2.88
C LEU A 111 12.78 22.24 4.03
N ASN A 112 12.64 21.37 5.02
CA ASN A 112 11.76 21.63 6.16
C ASN A 112 12.31 22.66 7.15
N THR A 113 13.64 22.86 7.19
CA THR A 113 14.25 23.92 8.03
C THR A 113 14.13 25.31 7.42
N LYS A 114 14.14 25.45 6.08
CA LYS A 114 14.04 26.76 5.41
C LYS A 114 12.61 27.33 5.39
N THR A 115 11.61 26.47 5.54
CA THR A 115 10.18 26.83 5.53
C THR A 115 9.64 27.15 6.93
N ARG A 116 10.45 26.95 7.99
CA ARG A 116 10.14 27.37 9.37
C ARG A 116 10.77 28.71 9.68
#